data_AF-A0A7S7SLX6-F1
#
_entry.id   AF-A0A7S7SLX6-F1
#
_cell.length_a   1.000
_cell.length_b   1.000
_cell.length_c   1.000
_cell.angle_alpha   90.00
_cell.angle_beta   90.00
_cell.angle_gamma   90.00
#
_symmetry.space_group_name_H-M   'P 1'
#
loop_
_entity.id
_entity.type
_entity.pdbx_description
1 polymer ?
#
loop_
_entity_poly.entity_id
_entity_poly.type
_entity_poly.pdbx_seq_one_letter_code
_entity_poly.pdbx_strand_id
1 'polypeptide(L)'
;MIRATKKDLARSRVLRDSLGALGYPGFVNLFTEMEAEYEHDPAIVLIAALSCENLDDRVVEALPWLILRYNDLDWDWIKKEARQRQAQNRLGFIVSLALRVGASTYGNTEKLLKLSAIEEDLFEYRLDKEDTLCRKLPQGERQWIREARSTEARQWNLLTDLRAQDLSYNGDI
;
A
#
# COMPACT_ATOMS: atom_id res chain seq x y z
N MET A 1 -12.38 4.74 -18.23
CA MET A 1 -11.51 5.14 -17.11
C MET A 1 -12.01 6.44 -16.51
N ILE A 2 -12.22 6.53 -15.19
CA ILE A 2 -12.57 7.80 -14.53
C ILE A 2 -11.30 8.67 -14.48
N ARG A 3 -11.37 9.91 -14.97
CA ARG A 3 -10.20 10.78 -15.05
C ARG A 3 -9.82 11.30 -13.66
N ALA A 4 -8.54 11.22 -13.30
CA ALA A 4 -8.00 11.77 -12.06
C ALA A 4 -8.22 13.29 -12.00
N THR A 5 -8.57 13.80 -10.81
CA THR A 5 -8.70 15.24 -10.59
C THR A 5 -7.33 15.89 -10.43
N LYS A 6 -7.26 17.23 -10.54
CA LYS A 6 -6.02 17.99 -10.26
C LYS A 6 -5.48 17.70 -8.85
N LYS A 7 -6.37 17.49 -7.88
CA LYS A 7 -6.02 17.16 -6.49
C LYS A 7 -5.41 15.76 -6.38
N ASP A 8 -5.97 14.79 -7.10
CA ASP A 8 -5.45 13.41 -7.12
C ASP A 8 -4.06 13.38 -7.75
N LEU A 9 -3.86 14.09 -8.87
CA LEU A 9 -2.55 14.22 -9.51
C LEU A 9 -1.50 14.86 -8.59
N ALA A 10 -1.87 15.92 -7.88
CA ALA A 10 -0.98 16.58 -6.92
C ALA A 10 -0.60 15.65 -5.75
N ARG A 11 -1.56 14.89 -5.22
CA ARG A 11 -1.30 13.89 -4.16
C ARG A 11 -0.39 12.78 -4.64
N SER A 12 -0.65 12.22 -5.83
CA SER A 12 0.21 11.19 -6.42
C SER A 12 1.63 11.70 -6.61
N ARG A 13 1.82 12.96 -7.01
CA ARG A 13 3.15 13.57 -7.12
C ARG A 13 3.85 13.64 -5.76
N VAL A 14 3.22 14.22 -4.75
CA VAL A 14 3.81 14.34 -3.40
C VAL A 14 4.17 12.97 -2.82
N LEU A 15 3.34 11.96 -3.04
CA LEU A 15 3.61 10.60 -2.57
C LEU A 15 4.74 9.92 -3.34
N ARG A 16 4.88 10.15 -4.66
CA ARG A 16 6.04 9.69 -5.43
C ARG A 16 7.33 10.31 -4.91
N ASP A 17 7.31 11.62 -4.67
CA ASP A 17 8.46 12.37 -4.16
C ASP A 17 8.84 11.82 -2.77
N SER A 18 7.87 11.62 -1.88
CA SER A 18 8.10 11.05 -0.53
C SER A 18 8.62 9.62 -0.58
N LEU A 19 8.08 8.76 -1.45
CA LEU A 19 8.55 7.38 -1.64
C LEU A 19 9.96 7.35 -2.26
N GLY A 20 10.26 8.27 -3.16
CA GLY A 20 11.61 8.45 -3.72
C GLY A 20 12.62 8.86 -2.65
N ALA A 21 12.24 9.80 -1.77
CA ALA A 21 13.04 10.22 -0.62
C ALA A 21 13.30 9.09 0.38
N LEU A 22 12.31 8.21 0.58
CA LEU A 22 12.46 6.96 1.35
C LEU A 22 13.34 5.91 0.65
N GLY A 23 13.75 6.15 -0.60
CA GLY A 23 14.64 5.26 -1.36
C GLY A 23 13.93 4.20 -2.21
N TYR A 24 12.63 4.38 -2.51
CA TYR A 24 11.93 3.44 -3.40
C TYR A 24 12.57 3.45 -4.80
N PRO A 25 13.07 2.31 -5.31
CA PRO A 25 13.83 2.29 -6.56
C PRO A 25 13.08 2.82 -7.78
N GLY A 26 11.75 2.65 -7.82
CA GLY A 26 10.92 3.14 -8.92
C GLY A 26 10.79 4.67 -8.98
N PHE A 27 11.13 5.38 -7.89
CA PHE A 27 11.01 6.85 -7.79
C PHE A 27 12.31 7.55 -7.38
N VAL A 28 13.34 6.83 -6.92
CA VAL A 28 14.60 7.43 -6.41
C VAL A 28 15.30 8.34 -7.44
N ASN A 29 15.21 8.01 -8.74
CA ASN A 29 15.81 8.83 -9.82
C ASN A 29 15.10 10.19 -10.03
N LEU A 30 13.97 10.42 -9.38
CA LEU A 30 13.25 11.69 -9.42
C LEU A 30 13.73 12.67 -8.34
N PHE A 31 14.69 12.26 -7.52
CA PHE A 31 15.10 12.95 -6.31
C PHE A 31 16.57 13.34 -6.34
N THR A 32 16.89 14.50 -5.78
CA THR A 32 18.27 14.97 -5.59
C THR A 32 18.69 14.83 -4.12
N GLU A 33 19.96 14.58 -3.82
CA GLU A 33 20.47 14.40 -2.44
C GLU A 33 20.10 15.57 -1.51
N MET A 34 19.90 16.78 -2.04
CA MET A 34 19.48 17.97 -1.27
C MET A 34 18.05 17.88 -0.72
N GLU A 35 17.17 17.10 -1.37
CA GLU A 35 15.77 16.97 -0.92
C GLU A 35 15.66 15.92 0.21
N ALA A 36 16.69 15.09 0.42
CA ALA A 36 16.74 14.04 1.45
C ALA A 36 16.86 14.59 2.87
N GLU A 37 17.10 15.91 3.00
CA GLU A 37 17.19 16.60 4.28
C GLU A 37 15.84 16.68 5.01
N TYR A 38 14.71 16.46 4.31
CA TYR A 38 13.41 16.33 4.96
C TYR A 38 13.17 14.87 5.37
N GLU A 39 13.16 14.62 6.69
CA GLU A 39 12.86 13.30 7.23
C GLU A 39 11.41 12.93 6.92
N HIS A 40 11.21 12.02 5.97
CA HIS A 40 9.91 11.47 5.65
C HIS A 40 9.63 10.29 6.59
N ASP A 41 8.57 10.40 7.40
CA ASP A 41 8.12 9.28 8.21
C ASP A 41 7.37 8.26 7.32
N PRO A 42 7.87 7.02 7.17
CA PRO A 42 7.24 6.00 6.33
C PRO A 42 5.82 5.63 6.81
N ALA A 43 5.52 5.71 8.11
CA ALA A 43 4.18 5.45 8.63
C ALA A 43 3.19 6.53 8.15
N ILE A 44 3.61 7.80 8.16
CA ILE A 44 2.81 8.92 7.65
C ILE A 44 2.58 8.77 6.14
N VAL A 45 3.61 8.43 5.37
CA VAL A 45 3.50 8.21 3.91
C VAL A 45 2.52 7.08 3.60
N LEU A 46 2.61 5.96 4.32
CA LEU A 46 1.71 4.82 4.16
C LEU A 46 0.24 5.22 4.41
N ILE A 47 -0.04 5.85 5.54
CA ILE A 47 -1.41 6.28 5.88
C ILE A 47 -1.92 7.34 4.90
N ALA A 48 -1.09 8.31 4.52
CA ALA A 48 -1.47 9.34 3.56
C ALA A 48 -1.88 8.73 2.21
N ALA A 49 -1.14 7.72 1.73
CA ALA A 49 -1.46 7.01 0.51
C ALA A 49 -2.78 6.22 0.62
N LEU A 50 -2.94 5.40 1.66
CA LEU A 50 -4.12 4.55 1.86
C LEU A 50 -5.42 5.35 2.06
N SER A 51 -5.30 6.60 2.50
CA SER A 51 -6.41 7.52 2.72
C SER A 51 -6.91 8.20 1.45
N CYS A 52 -6.23 8.03 0.32
CA CYS A 52 -6.62 8.63 -0.95
C CYS A 52 -7.64 7.75 -1.69
N GLU A 53 -8.66 8.35 -2.30
CA GLU A 53 -9.66 7.60 -3.10
C GLU A 53 -9.13 7.18 -4.48
N ASN A 54 -8.17 7.95 -5.01
CA ASN A 54 -7.62 7.76 -6.34
C ASN A 54 -6.15 8.18 -6.34
N LEU A 55 -5.26 7.23 -6.61
CA LEU A 55 -3.83 7.43 -6.75
C LEU A 55 -3.34 6.85 -8.07
N ASP A 56 -2.11 7.17 -8.40
CA ASP A 56 -1.40 6.49 -9.48
C ASP A 56 -1.05 5.06 -9.06
N ASP A 57 -1.29 4.09 -9.95
CA ASP A 57 -1.11 2.67 -9.65
C ASP A 57 0.31 2.36 -9.13
N ARG A 58 1.35 3.02 -9.68
CA ARG A 58 2.74 2.83 -9.23
C ARG A 58 2.99 3.26 -7.79
N VAL A 59 2.23 4.24 -7.29
CA VAL A 59 2.33 4.65 -5.87
C VAL A 59 1.77 3.56 -4.97
N VAL A 60 0.65 2.95 -5.38
CA VAL A 60 0.02 1.86 -4.64
C VAL A 60 0.92 0.62 -4.64
N GLU A 61 1.50 0.29 -5.79
CA GLU A 61 2.47 -0.81 -5.98
C GLU A 61 3.74 -0.64 -5.14
N ALA A 62 4.09 0.58 -4.73
CA ALA A 62 5.26 0.85 -3.89
C ALA A 62 4.99 0.59 -2.39
N LEU A 63 3.73 0.55 -1.95
CA LEU A 63 3.40 0.47 -0.52
C LEU A 63 3.82 -0.86 0.13
N PRO A 64 3.71 -2.04 -0.52
CA PRO A 64 4.25 -3.28 0.03
C PRO A 64 5.75 -3.22 0.25
N TRP A 65 6.51 -2.58 -0.67
CA TRP A 65 7.94 -2.34 -0.50
C TRP A 65 8.22 -1.48 0.73
N LEU A 66 7.43 -0.43 0.99
CA LEU A 66 7.61 0.44 2.16
C LEU A 66 7.49 -0.38 3.46
N ILE A 67 6.46 -1.23 3.58
CA ILE A 67 6.30 -2.14 4.73
C ILE A 67 7.49 -3.12 4.82
N LEU A 68 7.97 -3.63 3.69
CA LEU A 68 9.12 -4.54 3.63
C LEU A 68 10.47 -3.84 3.77
N ARG A 69 10.56 -2.52 3.71
CA ARG A 69 11.80 -1.77 3.94
C ARG A 69 11.96 -1.34 5.39
N TYR A 70 10.87 -0.87 6.00
CA TYR A 70 10.89 -0.28 7.34
C TYR A 70 10.35 -1.26 8.37
N ASN A 71 11.23 -1.78 9.24
CA ASN A 71 10.88 -2.80 10.24
C ASN A 71 10.17 -2.24 11.48
N ASP A 72 10.51 -1.01 11.84
CA ASP A 72 10.15 -0.39 13.12
C ASP A 72 9.04 0.65 12.96
N LEU A 73 8.10 0.39 12.03
CA LEU A 73 6.90 1.21 11.88
C LEU A 73 6.09 1.20 13.19
N ASP A 74 5.58 2.36 13.60
CA ASP A 74 4.63 2.46 14.71
C ASP A 74 3.27 1.88 14.29
N TRP A 75 3.15 0.56 14.43
CA TRP A 75 1.95 -0.17 14.03
C TRP A 75 0.73 0.19 14.87
N ASP A 76 0.89 0.57 16.13
CA ASP A 76 -0.25 0.97 16.95
C ASP A 76 -0.83 2.30 16.45
N TRP A 77 0.03 3.24 16.08
CA TRP A 77 -0.39 4.47 15.42
C TRP A 77 -1.01 4.19 14.04
N ILE A 78 -0.37 3.39 13.19
CA ILE A 78 -0.88 3.04 11.84
C ILE A 78 -2.27 2.40 11.93
N LYS A 79 -2.45 1.40 12.80
CA LYS A 79 -3.74 0.70 13.00
C LYS A 79 -4.84 1.68 13.44
N LYS A 80 -4.52 2.58 14.37
CA LYS A 80 -5.44 3.62 14.86
C LYS A 80 -5.83 4.60 13.75
N GLU A 81 -4.86 5.12 13.00
CA GLU A 81 -5.11 6.11 11.96
C GLU A 81 -5.85 5.53 10.74
N ALA A 82 -5.55 4.27 10.39
CA ALA A 82 -6.28 3.53 9.37
C ALA A 82 -7.74 3.34 9.76
N ARG A 83 -8.03 3.03 11.03
CA ARG A 83 -9.40 2.94 11.54
C ARG A 83 -10.14 4.28 11.45
N GLN A 84 -9.52 5.37 11.86
CA GLN A 84 -10.12 6.71 11.78
C GLN A 84 -10.48 7.11 10.34
N ARG A 85 -9.68 6.68 9.35
CA ARG A 85 -9.86 7.02 7.93
C ARG A 85 -10.61 5.96 7.13
N GLN A 86 -11.11 4.91 7.79
CA GLN A 86 -11.77 3.77 7.17
C GLN A 86 -10.88 3.06 6.11
N ALA A 87 -9.57 3.05 6.32
CA ALA A 87 -8.58 2.48 5.41
C ALA A 87 -8.07 1.09 5.85
N GLN A 88 -8.73 0.44 6.82
CA GLN A 88 -8.26 -0.83 7.41
C GLN A 88 -8.17 -1.95 6.36
N ASN A 89 -9.15 -2.05 5.47
CA ASN A 89 -9.16 -3.05 4.40
C ASN A 89 -7.99 -2.83 3.41
N ARG A 90 -7.71 -1.57 3.05
CA ARG A 90 -6.58 -1.22 2.19
C ARG A 90 -5.26 -1.52 2.86
N LEU A 91 -5.12 -1.18 4.14
CA LEU A 91 -3.94 -1.50 4.93
C LEU A 91 -3.71 -3.01 5.03
N GLY A 92 -4.75 -3.77 5.42
CA GLY A 92 -4.69 -5.22 5.52
C GLY A 92 -4.28 -5.87 4.20
N PHE A 93 -4.86 -5.43 3.08
CA PHE A 93 -4.48 -5.94 1.77
C PHE A 93 -3.01 -5.65 1.41
N ILE A 94 -2.51 -4.44 1.66
CA ILE A 94 -1.11 -4.09 1.40
C ILE A 94 -0.16 -4.90 2.31
N VAL A 95 -0.55 -5.15 3.57
CA VAL A 95 0.18 -6.04 4.49
C VAL A 95 0.20 -7.48 3.95
N SER A 96 -0.92 -8.01 3.47
CA SER A 96 -0.97 -9.34 2.84
C SER A 96 -0.06 -9.41 1.61
N LEU A 97 -0.07 -8.40 0.75
CA LEU A 97 0.83 -8.34 -0.40
C LEU A 97 2.30 -8.32 0.02
N ALA A 98 2.65 -7.52 1.03
CA ALA A 98 3.99 -7.49 1.59
C ALA A 98 4.41 -8.87 2.12
N LEU A 99 3.54 -9.59 2.83
CA LEU A 99 3.80 -10.95 3.29
C LEU A 99 4.04 -11.92 2.13
N ARG A 100 3.23 -11.86 1.08
CA ARG A 100 3.41 -12.73 -0.11
C ARG A 100 4.71 -12.46 -0.85
N VAL A 101 5.05 -11.18 -1.03
CA VAL A 101 6.31 -10.78 -1.66
C VAL A 101 7.50 -11.22 -0.81
N GLY A 102 7.47 -10.89 0.48
CA GLY A 102 8.54 -11.20 1.42
C GLY A 102 8.70 -12.70 1.66
N ALA A 103 7.64 -13.50 1.60
CA ALA A 103 7.74 -14.96 1.63
C ALA A 103 8.36 -15.56 0.36
N SER A 104 8.26 -14.84 -0.77
CA SER A 104 8.85 -15.26 -2.06
C SER A 104 10.33 -14.86 -2.18
N THR A 105 10.83 -14.00 -1.30
CA THR A 105 12.22 -13.55 -1.22
C THR A 105 12.87 -14.13 0.03
N TYR A 106 13.94 -14.92 -0.12
CA TYR A 106 14.64 -15.51 1.03
C TYR A 106 15.26 -14.40 1.88
N GLY A 107 14.88 -14.21 3.16
CA GLY A 107 15.63 -13.24 3.96
C GLY A 107 15.24 -12.89 5.39
N ASN A 108 13.99 -13.01 5.85
CA ASN A 108 13.68 -12.51 7.20
C ASN A 108 12.42 -13.12 7.84
N THR A 109 12.51 -14.38 8.28
CA THR A 109 11.38 -15.09 8.90
C THR A 109 10.82 -14.36 10.13
N GLU A 110 11.67 -13.77 10.98
CA GLU A 110 11.21 -13.02 12.16
C GLU A 110 10.35 -11.83 11.76
N LYS A 111 10.79 -11.06 10.75
CA LYS A 111 10.00 -9.95 10.21
C LYS A 111 8.66 -10.41 9.68
N LEU A 112 8.62 -11.49 8.90
CA LEU A 112 7.38 -12.02 8.35
C LEU A 112 6.43 -12.53 9.44
N LEU A 113 6.96 -13.12 10.52
CA LEU A 113 6.15 -13.51 11.68
C LEU A 113 5.51 -12.30 12.36
N LYS A 114 6.28 -11.23 12.60
CA LYS A 114 5.73 -9.98 13.16
C LYS A 114 4.64 -9.40 12.24
N LEU A 115 4.89 -9.37 10.94
CA LEU A 115 3.95 -8.84 9.95
C LEU A 115 2.69 -9.71 9.82
N SER A 116 2.81 -11.03 10.00
CA SER A 116 1.67 -11.96 10.06
C SER A 116 0.79 -11.67 11.28
N ALA A 117 1.37 -11.43 12.45
CA ALA A 117 0.60 -11.05 13.64
C ALA A 117 -0.14 -9.71 13.43
N ILE A 118 0.47 -8.76 12.71
CA ILE A 118 -0.17 -7.49 12.33
C ILE A 118 -1.33 -7.73 11.35
N GLU A 119 -1.18 -8.64 10.38
CA GLU A 119 -2.25 -9.02 9.46
C GLU A 119 -3.44 -9.62 10.21
N GLU A 120 -3.19 -10.54 11.15
CA GLU A 120 -4.20 -11.15 12.02
C GLU A 120 -4.94 -10.09 12.84
N ASP A 121 -4.20 -9.19 13.51
CA ASP A 121 -4.77 -8.06 14.24
C ASP A 121 -5.70 -7.21 13.36
N LEU A 122 -5.25 -6.86 12.14
CA LEU A 122 -6.02 -6.08 11.17
C LEU A 122 -7.31 -6.79 10.76
N PHE A 123 -7.27 -8.13 10.67
CA PHE A 123 -8.39 -8.93 10.21
C PHE A 123 -9.56 -8.88 11.19
N GLU A 124 -9.27 -8.83 12.50
CA GLU A 124 -10.26 -8.75 13.58
C GLU A 124 -11.14 -7.49 13.53
N TYR A 125 -10.69 -6.42 12.88
CA TYR A 125 -11.47 -5.18 12.74
C TYR A 125 -11.60 -4.68 11.30
N ARG A 126 -11.45 -5.60 10.34
CA ARG A 126 -11.72 -5.32 8.93
C ARG A 126 -13.18 -4.89 8.74
N LEU A 127 -13.43 -4.12 7.68
CA LEU A 127 -14.77 -3.69 7.30
C LEU A 127 -15.42 -4.72 6.38
N ASP A 128 -16.68 -5.06 6.64
CA ASP A 128 -17.48 -5.91 5.73
C ASP A 128 -17.81 -5.22 4.40
N LYS A 129 -17.72 -3.88 4.40
CA LYS A 129 -18.00 -3.07 3.22
C LYS A 129 -16.96 -3.29 2.13
N GLU A 130 -17.44 -3.45 0.90
CA GLU A 130 -16.61 -3.45 -0.30
C GLU A 130 -15.97 -2.06 -0.53
N ASP A 131 -14.68 -2.04 -0.83
CA ASP A 131 -13.92 -0.83 -1.15
C ASP A 131 -13.03 -1.06 -2.39
N THR A 132 -12.34 -0.03 -2.87
CA THR A 132 -11.32 -0.12 -3.91
C THR A 132 -9.94 0.21 -3.33
N LEU A 133 -8.88 -0.21 -4.01
CA LEU A 133 -7.51 0.06 -3.56
C LEU A 133 -7.00 1.38 -4.13
N CYS A 134 -7.47 2.51 -3.56
CA CYS A 134 -7.07 3.85 -3.98
C CYS A 134 -7.26 4.10 -5.50
N ARG A 135 -8.30 3.52 -6.11
CA ARG A 135 -8.63 3.67 -7.53
C ARG A 135 -10.13 3.84 -7.73
N LYS A 136 -10.53 4.85 -8.52
CA LYS A 136 -11.93 5.04 -8.91
C LYS A 136 -12.28 4.15 -10.10
N LEU A 137 -13.15 3.17 -9.85
CA LEU A 137 -13.62 2.23 -10.86
C LEU A 137 -14.98 2.66 -11.45
N PRO A 138 -15.19 2.61 -12.78
CA PRO A 138 -16.51 2.61 -13.39
C PRO A 138 -17.32 1.36 -13.03
N GLN A 139 -18.65 1.41 -13.14
CA GLN A 139 -19.52 0.28 -12.78
C GLN A 139 -19.24 -1.00 -13.57
N GLY A 140 -18.99 -0.90 -14.88
CA GLY A 140 -18.69 -2.07 -15.72
C GLY A 140 -17.38 -2.76 -15.34
N GLU A 141 -16.35 -1.98 -14.96
CA GLU A 141 -15.06 -2.51 -14.53
C GLU A 141 -15.15 -3.22 -13.16
N ARG A 142 -16.01 -2.74 -12.26
CA ARG A 142 -16.24 -3.39 -10.96
C ARG A 142 -16.71 -4.83 -11.10
N GLN A 143 -17.59 -5.12 -12.06
CA GLN A 143 -18.10 -6.48 -12.24
C GLN A 143 -16.99 -7.44 -12.65
N TRP A 144 -16.19 -7.05 -13.64
CA TRP A 144 -15.04 -7.84 -14.08
C TRP A 144 -14.01 -8.04 -12.95
N ILE A 145 -13.67 -6.96 -12.22
CA ILE A 145 -12.70 -7.05 -11.12
C ILE A 145 -13.19 -8.01 -10.04
N ARG A 146 -14.47 -7.99 -9.66
CA ARG A 146 -15.02 -8.90 -8.63
C ARG A 146 -14.70 -10.36 -8.88
N GLU A 147 -14.75 -10.77 -10.14
CA GLU A 147 -14.43 -12.13 -10.60
C GLU A 147 -12.92 -12.37 -10.62
N ALA A 148 -12.14 -11.39 -11.11
CA ALA A 148 -10.69 -11.47 -11.28
C ALA A 148 -9.86 -11.29 -9.99
N ARG A 149 -10.49 -10.90 -8.87
CA ARG A 149 -9.82 -10.62 -7.59
C ARG A 149 -8.86 -11.73 -7.16
N SER A 150 -7.75 -11.34 -6.54
CA SER A 150 -6.88 -12.24 -5.80
C SER A 150 -7.58 -12.77 -4.53
N THR A 151 -7.01 -13.81 -3.92
CA THR A 151 -7.51 -14.34 -2.64
C THR A 151 -7.42 -13.27 -1.55
N GLU A 152 -6.31 -12.54 -1.51
CA GLU A 152 -6.07 -11.43 -0.60
C GLU A 152 -7.09 -10.31 -0.81
N ALA A 153 -7.38 -9.93 -2.07
CA ALA A 153 -8.37 -8.90 -2.34
C ALA A 153 -9.79 -9.32 -1.90
N ARG A 154 -10.14 -10.61 -2.00
CA ARG A 154 -11.40 -11.13 -1.44
C ARG A 154 -11.42 -11.10 0.09
N GLN A 155 -10.33 -11.50 0.74
CA GLN A 155 -10.19 -11.49 2.21
C GLN A 155 -10.46 -10.10 2.81
N TRP A 156 -9.96 -9.05 2.15
CA TRP A 156 -10.09 -7.67 2.58
C TRP A 156 -11.24 -6.89 1.92
N ASN A 157 -12.18 -7.56 1.24
CA ASN A 157 -13.30 -6.92 0.57
C ASN A 157 -12.89 -5.78 -0.40
N LEU A 158 -11.75 -5.91 -1.09
CA LEU A 158 -11.28 -4.91 -2.06
C LEU A 158 -11.56 -5.31 -3.49
N LEU A 159 -11.97 -4.35 -4.32
CA LEU A 159 -11.99 -4.46 -5.77
C LEU A 159 -10.64 -4.03 -6.34
N THR A 160 -9.75 -5.00 -6.50
CA THR A 160 -8.48 -4.87 -7.19
C THR A 160 -8.08 -6.23 -7.77
N ASP A 161 -7.38 -6.22 -8.89
CA ASP A 161 -6.74 -7.37 -9.52
C ASP A 161 -5.24 -7.45 -9.21
N LEU A 162 -4.68 -6.47 -8.48
CA LEU A 162 -3.27 -6.43 -8.07
C LEU A 162 -2.88 -7.69 -7.28
N ARG A 163 -1.75 -8.27 -7.65
CA ARG A 163 -1.15 -9.45 -7.01
C ARG A 163 0.30 -9.18 -6.66
N ALA A 164 0.84 -9.98 -5.75
CA ALA A 164 2.24 -9.90 -5.35
C ALA A 164 3.21 -10.03 -6.53
N GLN A 165 2.88 -10.88 -7.51
CA GLN A 165 3.66 -11.10 -8.73
C GLN A 165 3.74 -9.90 -9.67
N ASP A 166 2.82 -8.93 -9.53
CA ASP A 166 2.80 -7.72 -10.36
C ASP A 166 3.74 -6.64 -9.81
N LEU A 167 4.26 -6.83 -8.60
CA LEU A 167 5.12 -5.87 -7.90
C LEU A 167 6.56 -6.00 -8.38
N SER A 168 7.15 -4.86 -8.75
CA SER A 168 8.50 -4.82 -9.35
C SER A 168 9.65 -4.84 -8.34
N TYR A 169 9.39 -4.52 -7.06
CA TYR A 169 10.44 -4.39 -6.04
C TYR A 169 10.01 -5.08 -4.73
N ASN A 170 10.89 -5.95 -4.22
CA ASN A 170 10.54 -6.89 -3.15
C ASN A 170 11.09 -6.55 -1.76
N GLY A 171 11.68 -5.36 -1.59
CA GLY A 171 12.24 -4.91 -0.30
C GLY A 171 13.75 -5.11 -0.16
N ASP A 172 14.38 -5.81 -1.10
CA ASP A 172 15.83 -5.99 -1.16
C ASP A 172 16.54 -4.71 -1.64
N ILE A 173 17.25 -4.03 -0.73
CA ILE A 173 18.41 -3.16 -0.99
C ILE A 173 19.40 -3.32 0.16
#